data_AF-A0A7K3GBB6-F1
#
_entry.id   AF-A0A7K3GBB6-F1
#
_cell.length_a   1.000
_cell.length_b   1.000
_cell.length_c   1.000
_cell.angle_alpha   90.00
_cell.angle_beta   90.00
_cell.angle_gamma   90.00
#
_symmetry.space_group_name_H-M   'P 1'
#
loop_
_entity.id
_entity.type
_entity.pdbx_description
1 polymer ?
#
loop_
_entity_poly.entity_id
_entity_poly.type
_entity_poly.pdbx_seq_one_letter_code
_entity_poly.pdbx_strand_id
1 'polypeptide(L)'
;MTGLLHLGISADAEDVYRCLLRNPAMRAEDLVAATGLDRDAMERALEQLELCGMIRSSGRHLQVVDPAFAVERLIEERHEAASAELQRLSAARSVIASLVRERESERDLSALVDLEHIEGLDQVRGSLEDLAFFARQEVLALHSDGPLHPAAIEAARPLDLRCLRRGVTLRTLLHQDALADPETVAYVA
;
A
#
# COMPACT_ATOMS: atom_id res chain seq x y z
N MET A 1 11.70 -9.28 16.80
CA MET A 1 10.52 -8.49 17.22
C MET A 1 9.30 -9.37 17.00
N THR A 2 8.89 -10.13 18.03
CA THR A 2 7.75 -11.05 17.94
C THR A 2 6.75 -10.58 18.99
N GLY A 3 5.93 -9.62 18.62
CA GLY A 3 4.89 -9.03 19.47
C GLY A 3 3.52 -9.22 18.85
N LEU A 4 2.49 -9.35 19.68
CA LEU A 4 1.09 -9.58 19.28
C LEU A 4 0.46 -8.33 18.62
N LEU A 5 1.20 -7.21 18.57
CA LEU A 5 0.85 -5.99 17.85
C LEU A 5 0.44 -6.24 16.39
N HIS A 6 1.14 -7.14 15.69
CA HIS A 6 0.81 -7.48 14.29
C HIS A 6 -0.50 -8.27 14.15
N LEU A 7 -0.97 -8.88 15.24
CA LEU A 7 -2.25 -9.58 15.32
C LEU A 7 -3.37 -8.65 15.85
N GLY A 8 -3.05 -7.39 16.13
CA GLY A 8 -3.98 -6.36 16.59
C GLY A 8 -4.22 -6.37 18.10
N ILE A 9 -3.26 -6.89 18.87
CA ILE A 9 -3.25 -6.78 20.33
C ILE A 9 -2.36 -5.60 20.73
N SER A 10 -2.84 -4.70 21.60
CA SER A 10 -2.03 -3.58 22.07
C SER A 10 -0.84 -4.05 22.92
N ALA A 11 0.19 -3.22 23.06
CA ALA A 11 1.35 -3.54 23.91
C ALA A 11 0.92 -3.76 25.37
N ASP A 12 0.04 -2.89 25.88
CA ASP A 12 -0.53 -3.00 27.22
C ASP A 12 -1.29 -4.32 27.43
N ALA A 13 -2.12 -4.71 26.45
CA ALA A 13 -2.83 -5.99 26.50
C ALA A 13 -1.88 -7.20 26.43
N GLU A 14 -0.83 -7.13 25.60
CA GLU A 14 0.19 -8.19 25.56
C GLU A 14 0.92 -8.33 26.91
N ASP A 15 1.27 -7.22 27.56
CA ASP A 15 1.94 -7.23 28.87
C ASP A 15 1.04 -7.79 29.97
N VAL A 16 -0.25 -7.42 29.98
CA VAL A 16 -1.26 -7.98 30.88
C VAL A 16 -1.41 -9.49 30.66
N TYR A 17 -1.52 -9.93 29.41
CA TYR A 17 -1.64 -11.35 29.06
C TYR A 17 -0.40 -12.16 29.49
N ARG A 18 0.81 -11.64 29.24
CA ARG A 18 2.07 -12.26 29.70
C ARG A 18 2.14 -12.32 31.23
N CYS A 19 1.63 -11.31 31.93
CA CYS A 19 1.58 -11.29 33.39
C CYS A 19 0.64 -12.39 33.93
N LEU A 20 -0.54 -12.53 33.32
CA LEU A 20 -1.50 -13.59 33.64
C LEU A 20 -0.97 -14.99 33.33
N LEU A 21 -0.22 -15.18 32.24
CA LEU A 21 0.44 -16.46 31.91
C LEU A 21 1.47 -16.88 32.98
N ARG A 22 2.23 -15.92 33.52
CA ARG A 22 3.22 -16.19 34.58
C ARG A 22 2.55 -16.44 35.93
N ASN A 23 1.40 -15.80 36.17
CA ASN A 23 0.69 -15.86 37.44
C ASN A 23 -0.81 -16.14 37.21
N PRO A 24 -1.23 -17.39 36.92
CA PRO A 24 -2.62 -17.69 36.57
C PRO A 24 -3.65 -17.41 37.67
N ALA A 25 -3.20 -17.31 38.93
CA ALA A 25 -4.06 -17.03 40.09
C ALA A 25 -4.16 -15.53 40.44
N MET A 26 -3.48 -14.65 39.70
CA MET A 26 -3.46 -13.21 39.99
C MET A 26 -4.84 -12.58 39.77
N ARG A 27 -5.21 -11.66 40.65
CA ARG A 27 -6.48 -10.92 40.55
C ARG A 27 -6.27 -9.65 39.74
N ALA A 28 -7.35 -9.12 39.17
CA ALA A 28 -7.32 -7.86 38.41
C ALA A 28 -6.76 -6.67 39.23
N GLU A 29 -6.97 -6.67 40.55
CA GLU A 29 -6.46 -5.65 41.46
C GLU A 29 -4.92 -5.70 41.59
N ASP A 30 -4.33 -6.90 41.51
CA ASP A 30 -2.88 -7.12 41.61
C ASP A 30 -2.18 -6.86 40.26
N LEU A 31 -2.91 -6.95 39.15
CA LEU A 31 -2.40 -6.70 37.80
C LEU A 31 -1.93 -5.25 37.62
N VAL A 32 -2.68 -4.28 38.16
CA VAL A 32 -2.34 -2.84 38.12
C VAL A 32 -0.95 -2.59 38.72
N ALA A 33 -0.66 -3.20 39.87
CA ALA A 33 0.63 -3.07 40.52
C ALA A 33 1.76 -3.78 39.74
N ALA A 34 1.46 -4.90 39.08
CA ALA A 34 2.44 -5.70 38.35
C ALA A 34 2.79 -5.13 36.97
N THR A 35 1.86 -4.45 36.29
CA THR A 35 2.07 -3.87 34.96
C THR A 35 2.31 -2.37 34.97
N GLY A 36 1.98 -1.67 36.07
CA GLY A 36 2.09 -0.22 36.19
C GLY A 36 1.06 0.56 35.36
N LEU A 37 0.08 -0.13 34.77
CA LEU A 37 -1.02 0.49 34.03
C LEU A 37 -2.00 1.15 34.99
N ASP A 38 -2.61 2.26 34.58
CA ASP A 38 -3.75 2.82 35.30
C ASP A 38 -5.01 1.93 35.16
N ARG A 39 -6.05 2.27 35.92
CA ARG A 39 -7.30 1.49 35.94
C ARG A 39 -7.97 1.43 34.57
N ASP A 40 -8.03 2.57 33.87
CA ASP A 40 -8.74 2.66 32.59
C ASP A 40 -7.99 1.88 31.50
N ALA A 41 -6.66 1.94 31.49
CA ALA A 41 -5.82 1.16 30.57
C ALA A 41 -5.91 -0.34 30.87
N MET A 42 -5.95 -0.73 32.14
CA MET A 42 -6.16 -2.12 32.55
C MET A 42 -7.52 -2.65 32.10
N GLU A 43 -8.60 -1.87 32.28
CA GLU A 43 -9.95 -2.25 31.84
C GLU A 43 -10.01 -2.43 30.32
N ARG A 44 -9.46 -1.48 29.54
CA ARG A 44 -9.36 -1.60 28.08
C ARG A 44 -8.53 -2.81 27.64
N ALA A 45 -7.41 -3.07 28.31
CA ALA A 45 -6.56 -4.21 28.01
C ALA A 45 -7.27 -5.54 28.25
N LEU A 46 -7.97 -5.68 29.38
CA LEU A 46 -8.76 -6.87 29.69
C LEU A 46 -9.93 -7.06 28.72
N GLU A 47 -10.65 -5.99 28.39
CA GLU A 47 -11.73 -6.02 27.39
C GLU A 47 -11.21 -6.48 26.02
N GLN A 48 -10.07 -5.94 25.58
CA GLN A 48 -9.43 -6.34 24.34
C GLN A 48 -9.02 -7.82 24.36
N LEU A 49 -8.40 -8.29 25.45
CA LEU A 49 -8.00 -9.70 25.57
C LEU A 49 -9.19 -10.65 25.58
N GLU A 50 -10.32 -10.23 26.17
CA GLU A 50 -11.55 -11.02 26.19
C GLU A 50 -12.20 -11.07 24.80
N LEU A 51 -12.31 -9.93 24.12
CA LEU A 51 -12.79 -9.85 22.72
C LEU A 51 -11.93 -10.69 21.77
N CYS A 52 -10.62 -10.70 22.00
CA CYS A 52 -9.66 -11.51 21.25
C CYS A 52 -9.56 -12.96 21.74
N GLY A 53 -10.46 -13.41 22.64
CA GLY A 53 -10.53 -14.79 23.11
C GLY A 53 -9.26 -15.29 23.81
N MET A 54 -8.40 -14.38 24.27
CA MET A 54 -7.14 -14.69 24.95
C MET A 54 -7.36 -14.94 26.44
N ILE A 55 -8.43 -14.37 27.00
CA ILE A 55 -8.88 -14.64 28.37
C ILE A 55 -10.38 -14.92 28.39
N ARG A 56 -10.86 -15.54 29.46
CA ARG A 56 -12.28 -15.69 29.77
C ARG A 56 -12.55 -15.13 31.16
N SER A 57 -13.49 -14.20 31.28
CA SER A 57 -13.92 -13.69 32.57
C SER A 57 -15.10 -14.51 33.11
N SER A 58 -15.01 -14.91 34.38
CA SER A 58 -16.13 -15.48 35.14
C SER A 58 -16.25 -14.78 36.49
N GLY A 59 -16.99 -13.66 36.49
CA GLY A 59 -17.14 -12.80 37.66
C GLY A 59 -15.83 -12.15 38.07
N ARG A 60 -15.20 -12.65 39.15
CA ARG A 60 -13.91 -12.14 39.66
C ARG A 60 -12.71 -12.99 39.23
N HIS A 61 -12.94 -14.06 38.48
CA HIS A 61 -11.90 -14.98 38.06
C HIS A 61 -11.57 -14.78 36.59
N LEU A 62 -10.29 -14.65 36.27
CA LEU A 62 -9.78 -14.54 34.90
C LEU A 62 -9.11 -15.87 34.56
N GLN A 63 -9.59 -16.53 33.51
CA GLN A 63 -8.98 -17.73 32.98
C GLN A 63 -8.19 -17.40 31.72
N VAL A 64 -6.90 -17.69 31.73
CA VAL A 64 -6.03 -17.49 30.56
C VAL A 64 -6.25 -18.63 29.58
N VAL A 65 -6.45 -18.29 28.31
CA VAL A 65 -6.51 -19.27 27.22
C VAL A 65 -5.09 -19.62 26.80
N ASP A 66 -4.88 -20.89 26.45
CA ASP A 66 -3.58 -21.39 25.99
C ASP A 66 -3.05 -20.53 24.81
N PRO A 67 -1.80 -20.04 24.87
CA PRO A 67 -1.25 -19.16 23.83
C PRO A 67 -1.23 -19.80 22.44
N ALA A 68 -0.99 -21.11 22.33
CA ALA A 68 -0.98 -21.77 21.02
C ALA A 68 -2.37 -21.67 20.39
N PHE A 69 -3.43 -21.91 21.16
CA PHE A 69 -4.81 -21.78 20.67
C PHE A 69 -5.21 -20.32 20.40
N ALA A 70 -4.93 -19.42 21.34
CA ALA A 70 -5.32 -18.02 21.25
C ALA A 70 -4.64 -17.31 20.08
N VAL A 71 -3.33 -17.56 19.89
CA VAL A 71 -2.54 -16.94 18.81
C VAL A 71 -2.90 -17.55 17.46
N GLU A 72 -3.10 -18.87 17.35
CA GLU A 72 -3.49 -19.51 16.08
C GLU A 72 -4.83 -18.95 15.58
N ARG A 73 -5.82 -18.83 16.48
CA ARG A 73 -7.13 -18.23 16.16
C ARG A 73 -6.99 -16.80 15.64
N LEU A 74 -6.13 -15.98 16.26
CA LEU A 74 -5.89 -14.61 15.81
C LEU A 74 -5.19 -14.57 14.43
N ILE A 75 -4.30 -15.52 14.15
CA ILE A 75 -3.67 -15.65 12.83
C ILE A 75 -4.71 -16.01 11.76
N GLU A 76 -5.58 -16.98 12.05
CA GLU A 76 -6.68 -17.37 11.15
C GLU A 76 -7.60 -16.18 10.83
N GLU A 77 -8.04 -15.43 11.83
CA GLU A 77 -8.87 -14.23 11.64
C GLU A 77 -8.19 -13.17 10.76
N ARG A 78 -6.87 -12.98 10.94
CA ARG A 78 -6.09 -12.04 10.11
C ARG A 78 -5.92 -12.53 8.68
N HIS A 79 -5.73 -13.83 8.48
CA HIS A 79 -5.66 -14.43 7.14
C HIS A 79 -6.99 -14.33 6.40
N GLU A 80 -8.11 -14.57 7.06
CA GLU A 80 -9.43 -14.42 6.46
C GLU A 80 -9.70 -12.97 6.05
N ALA A 81 -9.42 -12.01 6.94
CA ALA A 81 -9.57 -10.58 6.64
C ALA A 81 -8.70 -10.14 5.45
N ALA A 82 -7.44 -10.57 5.40
CA ALA A 82 -6.53 -10.28 4.30
C ALA A 82 -7.01 -10.91 2.98
N SER A 83 -7.49 -12.14 3.02
CA SER A 83 -8.02 -12.84 1.84
C SER A 83 -9.26 -12.15 1.30
N ALA A 84 -10.17 -11.70 2.18
CA ALA A 84 -11.35 -10.95 1.80
C ALA A 84 -11.00 -9.58 1.16
N GLU A 85 -9.95 -8.90 1.65
CA GLU A 85 -9.44 -7.67 1.04
C GLU A 85 -8.90 -7.94 -0.38
N LEU A 86 -8.07 -8.96 -0.55
CA LEU A 86 -7.55 -9.35 -1.86
C LEU A 86 -8.66 -9.70 -2.86
N GLN A 87 -9.69 -10.40 -2.41
CA GLN A 87 -10.88 -10.70 -3.21
C GLN A 87 -11.63 -9.42 -3.61
N ARG A 88 -11.83 -8.48 -2.67
CA ARG A 88 -12.47 -7.18 -2.96
C ARG A 88 -11.68 -6.38 -3.99
N LEU A 89 -10.36 -6.31 -3.88
CA LEU A 89 -9.50 -5.63 -4.85
C LEU A 89 -9.53 -6.30 -6.22
N SER A 90 -9.55 -7.65 -6.25
CA SER A 90 -9.66 -8.41 -7.50
C SER A 90 -11.01 -8.18 -8.18
N ALA A 91 -12.10 -8.12 -7.41
CA ALA A 91 -13.43 -7.78 -7.92
C ALA A 91 -13.48 -6.33 -8.42
N ALA A 92 -12.85 -5.37 -7.73
CA ALA A 92 -12.75 -4.00 -8.21
C ALA A 92 -12.06 -3.90 -9.59
N ARG A 93 -11.17 -4.84 -9.92
CA ARG A 93 -10.56 -4.92 -11.25
C ARG A 93 -11.58 -5.16 -12.37
N SER A 94 -12.72 -5.83 -12.10
CA SER A 94 -13.78 -5.99 -13.11
C SER A 94 -14.51 -4.68 -13.40
N VAL A 95 -14.46 -3.71 -12.49
CA VAL A 95 -15.00 -2.36 -12.70
C VAL A 95 -14.25 -1.65 -13.84
N ILE A 96 -12.95 -1.92 -14.00
CA ILE A 96 -12.16 -1.39 -15.13
C ILE A 96 -12.82 -1.74 -16.47
N ALA A 97 -13.26 -2.99 -16.65
CA ALA A 97 -13.94 -3.42 -17.88
C ALA A 97 -15.33 -2.77 -18.08
N SER A 98 -15.99 -2.31 -17.00
CA SER A 98 -17.22 -1.51 -17.11
C SER A 98 -16.92 -0.08 -17.55
N LEU A 99 -15.94 0.56 -16.89
CA LEU A 99 -15.53 1.93 -17.19
C LEU A 99 -14.95 2.09 -18.60
N VAL A 100 -14.21 1.09 -19.09
CA VAL A 100 -13.72 1.06 -20.47
C VAL A 100 -14.89 1.02 -21.46
N ARG A 101 -15.91 0.18 -21.20
CA ARG A 101 -17.09 0.10 -22.06
C ARG A 101 -17.92 1.38 -22.07
N GLU A 102 -18.05 2.05 -20.92
CA GLU A 102 -18.70 3.37 -20.85
C GLU A 102 -17.94 4.41 -21.69
N ARG A 103 -16.60 4.47 -21.59
CA ARG A 103 -15.76 5.34 -22.42
C ARG A 103 -15.86 5.02 -23.92
N GLU A 104 -15.94 3.75 -24.29
CA GLU A 104 -16.09 3.33 -25.70
C GLU A 104 -17.45 3.70 -26.27
N SER A 105 -18.53 3.63 -25.46
CA SER A 105 -19.88 4.01 -25.90
C SER A 105 -20.04 5.50 -26.21
N GLU A 106 -19.18 6.36 -25.63
CA GLU A 106 -19.12 7.80 -25.95
C GLU A 106 -18.24 8.10 -27.18
N ARG A 107 -17.45 7.14 -27.66
CA ARG A 107 -16.50 7.28 -28.79
C ARG A 107 -17.02 6.74 -30.12
N ASP A 108 -18.32 6.47 -30.22
CA ASP A 108 -18.97 6.06 -31.45
C ASP A 108 -19.00 7.24 -32.43
N LEU A 109 -17.90 7.40 -33.18
CA LEU A 109 -17.73 8.11 -34.48
C LEU A 109 -16.24 8.18 -34.91
N SER A 110 -15.27 7.92 -34.02
CA SER A 110 -13.82 7.96 -34.34
C SER A 110 -13.20 6.56 -34.59
N ALA A 111 -13.92 5.48 -34.30
CA ALA A 111 -13.40 4.12 -34.21
C ALA A 111 -13.03 3.43 -35.56
N LEU A 112 -12.93 4.18 -36.66
CA LEU A 112 -12.35 3.66 -37.91
C LEU A 112 -10.84 3.93 -38.01
N VAL A 113 -10.27 4.69 -37.07
CA VAL A 113 -8.82 4.87 -36.99
C VAL A 113 -8.41 4.86 -35.50
N ASP A 114 -7.44 4.02 -35.14
CA ASP A 114 -6.72 3.97 -33.84
C ASP A 114 -5.90 5.26 -33.55
N LEU A 115 -6.36 6.42 -34.04
CA LEU A 115 -5.72 7.71 -33.85
C LEU A 115 -6.48 8.49 -32.80
N GLU A 116 -5.83 8.70 -31.66
CA GLU A 116 -6.28 9.66 -30.65
C GLU A 116 -5.61 11.00 -30.91
N HIS A 117 -6.42 12.05 -31.13
CA HIS A 117 -5.92 13.42 -31.18
C HIS A 117 -5.97 14.01 -29.76
N ILE A 118 -4.81 14.39 -29.23
CA ILE A 118 -4.67 14.94 -27.87
C ILE A 118 -4.31 16.42 -27.99
N GLU A 119 -5.17 17.29 -27.48
CA GLU A 119 -4.95 18.73 -27.48
C GLU A 119 -4.62 19.25 -26.08
N GLY A 120 -3.61 20.12 -26.00
CA GLY A 120 -3.22 20.77 -24.76
C GLY A 120 -2.17 20.00 -23.98
N LEU A 121 -1.26 20.75 -23.38
CA LEU A 121 -0.05 20.22 -22.74
C LEU A 121 -0.35 19.27 -21.58
N ASP A 122 -1.40 19.54 -20.80
CA ASP A 122 -1.75 18.72 -19.64
C ASP A 122 -2.34 17.37 -20.02
N GLN A 123 -3.11 17.31 -21.11
CA GLN A 123 -3.66 16.06 -21.63
C GLN A 123 -2.54 15.21 -22.25
N VAL A 124 -1.60 15.84 -22.96
CA VAL A 124 -0.39 15.17 -23.47
C VAL A 124 0.42 14.60 -22.32
N ARG A 125 0.64 15.37 -21.24
CA ARG A 125 1.33 14.88 -20.04
C ARG A 125 0.62 13.68 -19.42
N GLY A 126 -0.69 13.76 -19.18
CA GLY A 126 -1.46 12.64 -18.63
C GLY A 126 -1.36 11.37 -19.48
N SER A 127 -1.40 11.51 -20.81
CA SER A 127 -1.20 10.38 -21.73
C SER A 127 0.20 9.77 -21.63
N LEU A 128 1.24 10.61 -21.52
CA LEU A 128 2.62 10.14 -21.30
C LEU A 128 2.78 9.44 -19.94
N GLU A 129 2.08 9.90 -18.90
CA GLU A 129 2.07 9.24 -17.58
C GLU A 129 1.46 7.85 -17.66
N ASP A 130 0.32 7.69 -18.34
CA ASP A 130 -0.34 6.41 -18.56
C ASP A 130 0.56 5.45 -19.37
N LEU A 131 1.13 5.94 -20.48
CA LEU A 131 2.04 5.15 -21.31
C LEU A 131 3.27 4.70 -20.53
N ALA A 132 3.88 5.59 -19.76
CA ALA A 132 4.99 5.25 -18.88
C ALA A 132 4.53 4.22 -17.83
N PHE A 133 3.35 4.40 -17.21
CA PHE A 133 2.82 3.46 -16.23
C PHE A 133 2.62 2.05 -16.80
N PHE A 134 2.16 1.91 -18.04
CA PHE A 134 1.93 0.61 -18.67
C PHE A 134 3.15 0.00 -19.37
N ALA A 135 4.24 0.76 -19.57
CA ALA A 135 5.47 0.27 -20.18
C ALA A 135 6.07 -0.92 -19.39
N ARG A 136 6.43 -1.99 -20.11
CA ARG A 136 6.96 -3.24 -19.51
C ARG A 136 8.38 -3.60 -19.93
N GLN A 137 8.84 -3.16 -21.09
CA GLN A 137 10.12 -3.59 -21.67
C GLN A 137 11.00 -2.40 -22.02
N GLU A 138 10.52 -1.53 -22.89
CA GLU A 138 11.25 -0.33 -23.30
C GLU A 138 10.33 0.86 -23.54
N VAL A 139 10.89 2.06 -23.42
CA VAL A 139 10.33 3.33 -23.87
C VAL A 139 11.34 3.95 -24.82
N LEU A 140 10.88 4.29 -26.02
CA LEU A 140 11.69 4.92 -27.06
C LEU A 140 11.21 6.36 -27.23
N ALA A 141 12.12 7.32 -27.13
CA ALA A 141 11.82 8.74 -27.28
C ALA A 141 12.71 9.35 -28.36
N LEU A 142 12.15 10.33 -29.08
CA LEU A 142 12.89 11.17 -30.02
C LEU A 142 12.60 12.63 -29.67
N HIS A 143 13.64 13.37 -29.33
CA HIS A 143 13.60 14.82 -29.25
C HIS A 143 14.30 15.36 -30.49
N SER A 144 13.49 15.72 -31.49
CA SER A 144 13.96 16.28 -32.76
C SER A 144 14.43 17.73 -32.65
N ASP A 145 13.99 18.41 -31.59
CA ASP A 145 14.32 19.80 -31.32
C ASP A 145 15.65 19.88 -30.54
N GLY A 146 16.18 21.10 -30.39
CA GLY A 146 17.44 21.36 -29.68
C GLY A 146 17.38 21.03 -28.17
N PRO A 147 18.08 21.81 -27.31
CA PRO A 147 18.07 21.59 -25.87
C PRO A 147 16.67 21.39 -25.27
N LEU A 148 16.56 20.45 -24.32
CA LEU A 148 15.29 20.19 -23.65
C LEU A 148 14.94 21.37 -22.75
N HIS A 149 13.68 21.81 -22.82
CA HIS A 149 13.20 22.85 -21.93
C HIS A 149 13.22 22.35 -20.47
N PRO A 150 13.66 23.14 -19.48
CA PRO A 150 13.74 22.72 -18.08
C PRO A 150 12.42 22.16 -17.52
N ALA A 151 11.30 22.81 -17.85
CA ALA A 151 9.97 22.33 -17.46
C ALA A 151 9.58 20.97 -18.08
N ALA A 152 10.16 20.61 -19.24
CA ALA A 152 9.96 19.29 -19.84
C ALA A 152 10.78 18.23 -19.09
N ILE A 153 12.04 18.55 -18.73
CA ILE A 153 12.89 17.69 -17.90
C ILE A 153 12.24 17.43 -16.54
N GLU A 154 11.73 18.47 -15.88
CA GLU A 154 11.06 18.36 -14.58
C GLU A 154 9.83 17.43 -14.64
N ALA A 155 9.02 17.57 -15.68
CA ALA A 155 7.83 16.74 -15.88
C ALA A 155 8.18 15.28 -16.23
N ALA A 156 9.20 15.04 -17.06
CA ALA A 156 9.56 13.70 -17.52
C ALA A 156 10.33 12.87 -16.47
N ARG A 157 11.21 13.53 -15.68
CA ARG A 157 12.06 12.89 -14.68
C ARG A 157 11.35 11.89 -13.73
N PRO A 158 10.20 12.20 -13.10
CA PRO A 158 9.52 11.23 -12.23
C PRO A 158 9.00 10.00 -12.98
N LEU A 159 8.61 10.15 -14.24
CA LEU A 159 8.12 9.05 -15.09
C LEU A 159 9.25 8.12 -15.50
N ASP A 160 10.38 8.71 -15.93
CA ASP A 160 11.58 7.96 -16.31
C ASP A 160 12.15 7.18 -15.13
N LEU A 161 12.30 7.82 -13.97
CA LEU A 161 12.78 7.14 -12.77
C LEU A 161 11.87 5.98 -12.35
N ARG A 162 10.55 6.10 -12.54
CA ARG A 162 9.61 5.00 -12.31
C ARG A 162 9.81 3.86 -13.30
N CYS A 163 10.03 4.15 -14.58
CA CYS A 163 10.37 3.14 -15.60
C CYS A 163 11.67 2.42 -15.26
N LEU A 164 12.74 3.17 -14.98
CA LEU A 164 14.06 2.62 -14.64
C LEU A 164 14.01 1.73 -13.39
N ARG A 165 13.30 2.15 -12.33
CA ARG A 165 13.12 1.33 -11.12
C ARG A 165 12.41 0.00 -11.36
N ARG A 166 11.60 -0.10 -12.42
CA ARG A 166 10.91 -1.34 -12.83
C ARG A 166 11.71 -2.18 -13.81
N GLY A 167 12.93 -1.76 -14.18
CA GLY A 167 13.75 -2.44 -15.17
C GLY A 167 13.33 -2.20 -16.61
N VAL A 168 12.52 -1.16 -16.88
CA VAL A 168 12.17 -0.74 -18.23
C VAL A 168 13.36 0.00 -18.84
N THR A 169 13.75 -0.35 -20.06
CA THR A 169 14.85 0.29 -20.78
C THR A 169 14.38 1.61 -21.39
N LEU A 170 15.09 2.70 -21.13
CA LEU A 170 14.84 3.99 -21.80
C LEU A 170 15.88 4.18 -22.91
N ARG A 171 15.43 4.51 -24.13
CA ARG A 171 16.31 4.93 -25.22
C ARG A 171 15.80 6.23 -25.82
N THR A 172 16.64 7.25 -25.75
CA THR A 172 16.28 8.58 -26.21
C THR A 172 17.24 9.01 -27.31
N LEU A 173 16.67 9.33 -28.48
CA LEU A 173 17.37 9.99 -29.56
C LEU A 173 17.24 11.50 -29.35
N LEU A 174 18.37 12.21 -29.39
CA LEU A 174 18.45 13.65 -29.18
C LEU A 174 19.02 14.31 -30.43
N HIS A 175 18.57 15.53 -30.73
CA HIS A 175 19.27 16.38 -31.68
C HIS A 175 20.68 16.70 -31.17
N GLN A 176 21.67 16.75 -32.07
CA GLN A 176 23.08 16.95 -31.69
C GLN A 176 23.31 18.24 -30.88
N ASP A 177 22.54 19.29 -31.16
CA ASP A 177 22.66 20.59 -30.47
C ASP A 177 22.20 20.52 -29.01
N ALA A 178 21.38 19.54 -28.65
CA ALA A 178 20.94 19.30 -27.28
C ALA A 178 22.10 18.88 -26.37
N LEU A 179 23.18 18.31 -26.93
CA LEU A 179 24.38 17.93 -26.20
C LEU A 179 25.27 19.13 -25.81
N ALA A 180 25.02 20.30 -26.39
CA ALA A 180 25.70 21.53 -25.99
C ALA A 180 25.11 22.15 -24.70
N ASP A 181 23.91 21.71 -24.30
CA ASP A 181 23.22 22.20 -23.11
C ASP A 181 23.55 21.33 -21.88
N PRO A 182 24.18 21.90 -20.83
CA PRO A 182 24.57 21.13 -19.65
C PRO A 182 23.40 20.50 -18.89
N GLU A 183 22.23 21.15 -18.89
CA GLU A 183 21.06 20.66 -18.16
C GLU A 183 20.45 19.42 -18.84
N THR A 184 20.33 19.47 -20.17
CA THR A 184 19.94 18.33 -20.99
C THR A 184 20.91 17.18 -20.81
N VAL A 185 22.22 17.43 -20.88
CA VAL A 185 23.26 16.40 -20.69
C VAL A 185 23.17 15.78 -19.29
N ALA A 186 23.03 16.60 -18.24
CA ALA A 186 22.94 16.11 -16.87
C ALA A 186 21.68 15.27 -16.59
N TYR A 187 20.62 15.48 -17.37
CA TYR A 187 19.39 14.70 -17.25
C TYR A 187 19.45 13.36 -17.98
N VAL A 188 20.07 13.30 -19.16
CA VAL A 188 20.12 12.10 -20.00
C VAL A 188 21.34 11.20 -19.74
N ALA A 189 22.30 11.66 -18.93
CA ALA A 189 23.48 10.91 -18.49
C ALA A 189 23.17 9.94 -17.35
#